data_AF-R0HPJ6-F1
#
_entry.id   AF-R0HPJ6-F1
#
_cell.length_a   1.000
_cell.length_b   1.000
_cell.length_c   1.000
_cell.angle_alpha   90.00
_cell.angle_beta   90.00
_cell.angle_gamma   90.00
#
_symmetry.space_group_name_H-M   'P 1'
#
loop_
_entity.id
_entity.type
_entity.pdbx_description
1 polymer ?
#
loop_
_entity_poly.entity_id
_entity_poly.type
_entity_poly.pdbx_seq_one_letter_code
_entity_poly.pdbx_strand_id
1 'polypeptide(L)'
;FLQRPPMVTSSKLIEKIMKNNETRRLKSYMEAGCINIHDAAESTRASKSLIMELERLTDEAALAIETATKFSVQLDKDSSDELQQENETVHFSQEPEVTEYATLIAVVHSMMKQNYVMQEKIVRSLSLKSSSGELETYSLMWSLRPFVEDEIVNRAWKWIY
;
A
#
# COMPACT_ATOMS: atom_id res chain seq x y z
N PHE A 1 -4.27 20.53 -8.38
CA PHE A 1 -4.18 20.70 -6.92
C PHE A 1 -5.53 21.02 -6.29
N LEU A 2 -5.84 20.37 -5.19
CA LEU A 2 -7.06 20.40 -4.44
C LEU A 2 -7.08 21.62 -3.50
N GLN A 3 -7.79 22.70 -3.84
CA GLN A 3 -8.17 23.78 -2.91
C GLN A 3 -9.68 24.03 -2.64
N ARG A 4 -10.05 24.15 -1.36
CA ARG A 4 -11.40 24.31 -0.75
C ARG A 4 -11.85 25.76 -0.93
N PRO A 5 -13.17 26.02 -0.80
CA PRO A 5 -13.67 27.38 -0.72
C PRO A 5 -13.02 28.15 0.44
N PRO A 6 -12.79 29.46 0.28
CA PRO A 6 -12.34 30.31 1.37
C PRO A 6 -13.29 30.17 2.56
N MET A 7 -12.74 30.08 3.77
CA MET A 7 -13.56 30.10 4.98
C MET A 7 -14.37 31.40 5.00
N VAL A 8 -15.70 31.29 5.02
CA VAL A 8 -16.58 32.47 5.08
C VAL A 8 -16.44 33.12 6.45
N THR A 9 -15.76 34.26 6.49
CA THR A 9 -15.51 35.09 7.68
C THR A 9 -16.68 36.01 8.02
N SER A 10 -17.93 35.58 7.77
CA SER A 10 -19.12 36.41 8.01
C SER A 10 -19.60 36.40 9.46
N SER A 11 -19.12 35.47 10.27
CA SER A 11 -19.48 35.37 11.69
C SER A 11 -18.54 36.18 12.56
N LYS A 12 -19.10 37.08 13.39
CA LYS A 12 -18.35 37.86 14.40
C LYS A 12 -17.53 36.97 15.35
N LEU A 13 -17.98 35.73 15.59
CA LEU A 13 -17.24 34.76 16.40
C LEU A 13 -15.98 34.28 15.67
N ILE A 14 -16.11 33.92 14.39
CA ILE A 14 -15.00 33.47 13.55
C ILE A 14 -13.98 34.60 13.36
N GLU A 15 -14.45 35.83 13.14
CA GLU A 15 -13.58 37.00 13.03
C GLU A 15 -12.79 37.24 14.32
N LYS A 16 -13.43 37.14 15.48
CA LYS A 16 -12.77 37.33 16.79
C LYS A 16 -11.75 36.23 17.08
N ILE A 17 -12.06 34.98 16.72
CA ILE A 17 -11.12 33.85 16.83
C ILE A 17 -9.93 34.07 15.90
N MET A 18 -10.16 34.48 14.65
CA MET A 18 -9.08 34.75 13.70
C MET A 18 -8.18 35.88 14.18
N LYS A 19 -8.75 37.01 14.59
CA LYS A 19 -8.01 38.19 15.05
C LYS A 19 -7.14 37.88 16.28
N ASN A 20 -7.65 37.06 17.19
CA ASN A 20 -6.89 36.66 18.38
C ASN A 20 -5.78 35.64 18.09
N ASN A 21 -5.83 34.96 16.94
CA ASN A 21 -4.90 33.88 16.57
C ASN A 21 -4.17 34.15 15.24
N GLU A 22 -4.06 35.43 14.85
CA GLU A 22 -3.46 35.87 13.60
C GLU A 22 -1.95 35.57 13.55
N THR A 23 -1.61 34.39 13.06
CA THR A 23 -0.23 33.99 12.78
C THR A 23 0.02 33.98 11.27
N ARG A 24 1.27 34.20 10.86
CA ARG A 24 1.69 34.09 9.44
C ARG A 24 1.31 32.72 8.85
N ARG A 25 1.41 31.66 9.67
CA ARG A 25 1.09 30.28 9.29
C ARG A 25 -0.40 30.08 8.99
N LEU A 26 -1.29 30.63 9.81
CA LEU A 26 -2.73 30.53 9.60
C LEU A 26 -3.17 31.24 8.31
N LYS A 27 -2.55 32.40 8.01
CA LYS A 27 -2.79 33.15 6.76
C LYS A 27 -2.41 32.33 5.54
N SER A 28 -1.21 31.74 5.52
CA SER A 28 -0.78 30.87 4.42
C SER A 28 -1.65 29.62 4.26
N TYR A 29 -2.16 29.04 5.35
CA TYR A 29 -3.08 27.89 5.28
C TYR A 29 -4.43 28.26 4.64
N MET A 30 -4.94 29.46 4.92
CA MET A 30 -6.16 29.97 4.30
C MET A 30 -5.96 30.32 2.81
N GLU A 31 -4.84 30.95 2.47
CA GLU A 31 -4.45 31.26 1.09
C GLU A 31 -4.25 29.98 0.26
N ALA A 32 -3.74 28.93 0.90
CA ALA A 32 -3.43 27.65 0.25
C ALA A 32 -4.64 26.73 0.05
N GLY A 33 -5.87 27.08 0.48
CA GLY A 33 -7.13 26.36 0.23
C GLY A 33 -7.09 24.85 0.53
N CYS A 34 -7.87 24.35 1.47
CA CYS A 34 -7.83 22.92 1.84
C CYS A 34 -8.22 21.98 0.67
N ILE A 35 -7.49 20.90 0.41
CA ILE A 35 -7.85 19.74 -0.43
C ILE A 35 -9.25 19.80 -1.20
N ASN A 36 -9.40 20.39 -2.42
CA ASN A 36 -10.46 20.15 -3.48
C ASN A 36 -10.71 18.64 -3.76
N ILE A 37 -11.44 18.26 -4.81
CA ILE A 37 -11.78 16.87 -5.12
C ILE A 37 -11.17 16.35 -6.45
N HIS A 38 -10.78 17.23 -7.39
CA HIS A 38 -9.91 16.94 -8.55
C HIS A 38 -8.63 16.09 -8.33
N ASP A 39 -7.55 16.49 -7.64
CA ASP A 39 -6.40 15.61 -7.29
C ASP A 39 -6.76 14.42 -6.42
N ALA A 40 -7.90 14.38 -5.74
CA ALA A 40 -8.28 13.17 -5.00
C ALA A 40 -8.77 12.16 -6.04
N ALA A 41 -9.52 12.63 -7.04
CA ALA A 41 -9.88 11.85 -8.22
C ALA A 41 -8.67 11.55 -9.13
N GLU A 42 -7.71 12.46 -9.27
CA GLU A 42 -6.47 12.29 -10.05
C GLU A 42 -5.53 11.30 -9.36
N SER A 43 -5.36 11.41 -8.03
CA SER A 43 -4.68 10.43 -7.19
C SER A 43 -5.36 9.07 -7.25
N THR A 44 -6.69 9.03 -7.16
CA THR A 44 -7.45 7.77 -7.30
C THR A 44 -7.31 7.16 -8.70
N ARG A 45 -7.30 7.97 -9.75
CA ARG A 45 -7.06 7.52 -11.14
C ARG A 45 -5.63 7.03 -11.34
N ALA A 46 -4.64 7.73 -10.77
CA ALA A 46 -3.25 7.32 -10.76
C ALA A 46 -3.08 5.98 -10.02
N SER A 47 -3.68 5.83 -8.84
CA SER A 47 -3.70 4.56 -8.10
C SER A 47 -4.35 3.43 -8.89
N LYS A 48 -5.48 3.67 -9.57
CA LYS A 48 -6.10 2.67 -10.45
C LYS A 48 -5.21 2.28 -11.63
N SER A 49 -4.53 3.25 -12.25
CA SER A 49 -3.58 2.98 -13.34
C SER A 49 -2.40 2.13 -12.89
N LEU A 50 -1.85 2.42 -11.71
CA LEU A 50 -0.76 1.63 -11.13
C LEU A 50 -1.18 0.20 -10.82
N ILE A 51 -2.42 0.00 -10.36
CA ILE A 51 -2.97 -1.35 -10.12
C ILE A 51 -3.06 -2.15 -11.43
N MET A 52 -3.59 -1.55 -12.51
CA MET A 52 -3.66 -2.23 -13.81
C MET A 52 -2.28 -2.56 -14.38
N GLU A 53 -1.29 -1.68 -14.21
CA GLU A 53 0.09 -1.93 -14.65
C GLU A 53 0.71 -3.11 -13.87
N LEU A 54 0.46 -3.19 -12.56
CA LEU A 54 0.92 -4.30 -11.72
C LEU A 54 0.26 -5.63 -12.07
N GLU A 55 -1.04 -5.62 -12.37
CA GLU A 55 -1.75 -6.82 -12.87
C GLU A 55 -1.13 -7.31 -14.19
N ARG A 56 -0.91 -6.40 -15.15
CA ARG A 56 -0.28 -6.71 -16.43
C ARG A 56 1.14 -7.29 -16.26
N LEU A 57 1.96 -6.68 -15.40
CA LEU A 57 3.31 -7.17 -15.11
C LEU A 57 3.31 -8.54 -14.45
N THR A 58 2.29 -8.84 -13.63
CA THR A 58 2.13 -10.15 -13.00
C THR A 58 1.81 -11.22 -14.05
N ASP A 59 0.91 -10.92 -14.99
CA ASP A 59 0.59 -11.83 -16.10
C ASP A 59 1.80 -12.08 -17.01
N GLU A 60 2.57 -11.04 -17.31
CA GLU A 60 3.79 -11.13 -18.12
C GLU A 60 4.87 -11.97 -17.43
N ALA A 61 5.05 -11.80 -16.11
CA ALA A 61 5.96 -12.63 -15.33
C ALA A 61 5.52 -14.10 -15.28
N ALA A 62 4.21 -14.38 -15.17
CA ALA A 62 3.69 -15.74 -15.20
C ALA A 62 3.97 -16.43 -16.55
N LEU A 63 3.77 -15.72 -17.66
CA LEU A 63 4.08 -16.22 -19.01
C LEU A 63 5.58 -16.46 -19.22
N ALA A 64 6.43 -15.56 -18.71
CA ALA A 64 7.87 -15.71 -18.79
C ALA A 64 8.36 -16.94 -18.00
N ILE A 65 7.80 -17.18 -16.82
CA ILE A 65 8.10 -18.37 -16.00
C ILE A 65 7.64 -19.64 -16.72
N GLU A 66 6.40 -19.69 -17.21
CA GLU A 66 5.89 -20.86 -17.96
C GLU A 66 6.76 -21.16 -19.19
N THR A 67 7.18 -20.12 -19.90
CA THR A 67 8.06 -20.23 -21.06
C THR A 67 9.44 -20.78 -20.66
N ALA A 68 10.05 -20.24 -19.59
CA ALA A 68 11.33 -20.71 -19.08
C ALA A 68 11.25 -22.18 -18.59
N THR A 69 10.18 -22.55 -17.88
CA THR A 69 9.94 -23.94 -17.45
C THR A 69 9.78 -24.87 -18.65
N LYS A 70 9.06 -24.45 -19.70
CA LYS A 70 8.88 -25.22 -20.94
C LYS A 70 10.19 -25.44 -21.70
N PHE A 71 11.07 -24.44 -21.72
CA PHE A 71 12.42 -24.57 -22.30
C PHE A 71 13.34 -25.46 -21.46
N SER A 72 13.23 -25.40 -20.13
CA SER A 72 14.02 -26.24 -19.21
C SER A 72 13.67 -27.73 -19.35
N VAL A 73 12.39 -28.07 -19.53
CA VAL A 73 11.92 -29.46 -19.76
C VAL A 73 12.41 -30.02 -21.11
N GLN A 74 12.76 -29.16 -22.07
CA GLN A 74 13.26 -29.59 -23.39
C GLN A 74 14.76 -29.90 -23.39
N LEU A 75 15.53 -29.29 -22.48
CA LEU A 75 16.99 -29.48 -22.36
C LEU A 75 17.38 -30.71 -21.52
N ASP A 76 16.49 -31.18 -20.66
CA ASP A 76 16.77 -32.27 -19.70
C ASP A 76 16.66 -33.69 -20.29
N LYS A 77 16.43 -33.81 -21.61
CA LYS A 77 16.32 -35.12 -22.28
C LYS A 77 17.64 -35.65 -22.85
N ASP A 78 18.72 -34.87 -22.90
CA ASP A 78 19.91 -35.23 -23.69
C ASP A 78 21.29 -35.02 -23.04
N SER A 79 21.38 -34.90 -21.71
CA SER A 79 22.71 -34.88 -21.08
C SER A 79 22.69 -35.35 -19.63
N SER A 80 22.80 -36.67 -19.44
CA SER A 80 23.26 -37.23 -18.17
C SER A 80 24.60 -37.92 -18.44
N ASP A 81 25.68 -37.26 -18.05
CA ASP A 81 26.95 -37.93 -17.77
C ASP A 81 27.61 -37.27 -16.54
N GLU A 82 28.32 -38.11 -15.81
CA GLU A 82 28.69 -38.09 -14.41
C GLU A 82 29.60 -36.92 -13.96
N LEU A 83 29.62 -36.60 -12.65
CA LEU A 83 30.77 -36.84 -11.74
C LEU A 83 30.76 -35.96 -10.48
N GLN A 84 31.31 -36.57 -9.43
CA GLN A 84 31.45 -36.20 -8.02
C GLN A 84 32.25 -34.91 -7.77
N GLN A 85 32.08 -34.27 -6.60
CA GLN A 85 33.11 -34.19 -5.53
C GLN A 85 32.92 -32.99 -4.57
N GLU A 86 33.01 -33.34 -3.28
CA GLU A 86 33.27 -32.59 -2.04
C GLU A 86 34.06 -31.27 -2.15
N ASN A 87 33.64 -30.21 -1.44
CA ASN A 87 34.57 -29.37 -0.64
C ASN A 87 33.90 -28.29 0.24
N GLU A 88 34.64 -28.02 1.31
CA GLU A 88 34.52 -27.13 2.45
C GLU A 88 34.05 -25.67 2.24
N THR A 89 33.41 -25.17 3.31
CA THR A 89 33.38 -23.80 3.84
C THR A 89 32.90 -22.68 2.91
N VAL A 90 31.64 -22.28 3.07
CA VAL A 90 31.12 -21.02 2.54
C VAL A 90 30.37 -20.27 3.64
N HIS A 91 30.78 -19.02 3.84
CA HIS A 91 30.12 -17.96 4.60
C HIS A 91 28.58 -18.09 4.56
N PHE A 92 27.94 -18.08 5.74
CA PHE A 92 26.50 -17.82 5.86
C PHE A 92 26.20 -16.34 5.53
N SER A 93 26.30 -15.98 4.25
CA SER A 93 25.36 -15.04 3.68
C SER A 93 24.28 -15.90 3.06
N GLN A 94 23.34 -16.34 3.89
CA GLN A 94 22.19 -17.08 3.42
C GLN A 94 21.32 -16.07 2.66
N GLU A 95 21.59 -15.96 1.36
CA GLU A 95 20.63 -15.40 0.41
C GLU A 95 19.35 -16.20 0.65
N PRO A 96 18.28 -15.55 1.10
CA PRO A 96 17.20 -16.32 1.66
C PRO A 96 16.53 -17.10 0.54
N GLU A 97 16.19 -18.33 0.84
CA GLU A 97 15.67 -19.26 -0.16
C GLU A 97 14.41 -18.66 -0.81
N VAL A 98 14.25 -18.80 -2.13
CA VAL A 98 13.10 -18.26 -2.88
C VAL A 98 11.77 -18.65 -2.23
N THR A 99 11.73 -19.80 -1.56
CA THR A 99 10.64 -20.30 -0.71
C THR A 99 10.32 -19.41 0.48
N GLU A 100 11.33 -18.88 1.18
CA GLU A 100 11.16 -17.95 2.31
C GLU A 100 10.59 -16.61 1.85
N TYR A 101 11.09 -16.09 0.72
CA TYR A 101 10.55 -14.88 0.10
C TYR A 101 9.09 -15.05 -0.32
N ALA A 102 8.78 -16.14 -1.04
CA ALA A 102 7.42 -16.45 -1.46
C ALA A 102 6.48 -16.58 -0.26
N THR A 103 6.95 -17.22 0.82
CA THR A 103 6.19 -17.34 2.08
C THR A 103 5.94 -15.97 2.70
N LEU A 104 6.95 -15.12 2.78
CA LEU A 104 6.84 -13.78 3.36
C LEU A 104 5.85 -12.90 2.57
N ILE A 105 5.93 -12.92 1.24
CA ILE A 105 5.00 -12.20 0.36
C ILE A 105 3.58 -12.75 0.49
N ALA A 106 3.40 -14.07 0.57
CA ALA A 106 2.08 -14.68 0.78
C ALA A 106 1.44 -14.28 2.12
N VAL A 107 2.25 -14.16 3.17
CA VAL A 107 1.82 -13.66 4.49
C VAL A 107 1.41 -12.20 4.40
N VAL A 108 2.23 -11.33 3.80
CA VAL A 108 1.89 -9.91 3.59
C VAL A 108 0.61 -9.75 2.79
N HIS A 109 0.45 -10.50 1.70
CA HIS A 109 -0.77 -10.49 0.90
C HIS A 109 -2.00 -10.89 1.73
N SER A 110 -1.88 -11.92 2.56
CA SER A 110 -2.96 -12.38 3.44
C SER A 110 -3.35 -11.33 4.47
N MET A 111 -2.37 -10.65 5.07
CA MET A 111 -2.57 -9.54 6.02
C MET A 111 -3.30 -8.37 5.35
N MET A 112 -2.86 -7.96 4.16
CA MET A 112 -3.48 -6.88 3.39
C MET A 112 -4.92 -7.22 2.99
N LYS A 113 -5.17 -8.47 2.59
CA LYS A 113 -6.50 -8.96 2.25
C LYS A 113 -7.46 -8.91 3.44
N GLN A 114 -7.02 -9.35 4.62
CA GLN A 114 -7.84 -9.27 5.83
C GLN A 114 -8.13 -7.82 6.22
N ASN A 115 -7.12 -6.94 6.14
CA ASN A 115 -7.28 -5.52 6.42
C ASN A 115 -8.30 -4.86 5.46
N TYR A 116 -8.23 -5.20 4.18
CA TYR A 116 -9.19 -4.75 3.18
C TYR A 116 -10.62 -5.23 3.45
N VAL A 117 -10.81 -6.52 3.76
CA VAL A 117 -12.14 -7.08 4.08
C VAL A 117 -12.75 -6.40 5.30
N MET A 118 -11.94 -6.08 6.31
CA MET A 118 -12.41 -5.29 7.45
C MET A 118 -12.85 -3.89 7.02
N GLN A 119 -12.05 -3.19 6.22
CA GLN A 119 -12.39 -1.85 5.72
C GLN A 119 -13.71 -1.87 4.93
N GLU A 120 -13.89 -2.85 4.04
CA GLU A 120 -15.11 -3.02 3.26
C GLU A 120 -16.34 -3.21 4.17
N LYS A 121 -16.22 -4.06 5.20
CA LYS A 121 -17.29 -4.26 6.18
C LYS A 121 -17.66 -2.98 6.92
N ILE A 122 -16.66 -2.18 7.33
CA ILE A 122 -16.95 -0.93 8.03
C ILE A 122 -17.60 0.07 7.09
N VAL A 123 -17.07 0.27 5.88
CA VAL A 123 -17.66 1.17 4.88
C VAL A 123 -19.11 0.79 4.57
N ARG A 124 -19.42 -0.51 4.48
CA ARG A 124 -20.78 -1.01 4.29
C ARG A 124 -21.70 -0.76 5.49
N SER A 125 -21.16 -0.74 6.71
CA SER A 125 -21.91 -0.45 7.93
C SER A 125 -22.18 1.05 8.14
N LEU A 126 -21.34 1.90 7.56
CA LEU A 126 -21.51 3.35 7.63
C LEU A 126 -22.67 3.80 6.74
N SER A 127 -23.43 4.78 7.23
CA SER A 127 -24.53 5.41 6.49
C SER A 127 -24.57 6.90 6.76
N LEU A 128 -25.40 7.64 6.02
CA LEU A 128 -25.64 9.06 6.28
C LEU A 128 -26.22 9.34 7.68
N LYS A 129 -26.65 8.29 8.41
CA LYS A 129 -27.16 8.38 9.78
C LYS A 129 -26.11 8.02 10.83
N SER A 130 -24.91 7.61 10.44
CA SER A 130 -23.84 7.28 11.38
C SER A 130 -23.49 8.50 12.23
N SER A 131 -23.38 8.27 13.53
CA SER A 131 -23.02 9.27 14.52
C SER A 131 -21.54 9.68 14.41
N SER A 132 -21.19 10.84 14.98
CA SER A 132 -19.79 11.28 15.08
C SER A 132 -18.91 10.24 15.78
N GLY A 133 -19.43 9.61 16.85
CA GLY A 133 -18.67 8.59 17.60
C GLY A 133 -18.40 7.32 16.80
N GLU A 134 -19.34 6.88 15.95
CA GLU A 134 -19.11 5.75 15.04
C GLU A 134 -18.05 6.10 13.98
N LEU A 135 -18.06 7.33 13.47
CA LEU A 135 -17.07 7.80 12.49
C LEU A 135 -15.67 7.95 13.12
N GLU A 136 -15.57 8.45 14.35
CA GLU A 136 -14.33 8.53 15.12
C GLU A 136 -13.77 7.14 15.41
N THR A 137 -14.63 6.20 15.79
CA THR A 137 -14.25 4.79 16.02
C THR A 137 -13.69 4.16 14.74
N TYR A 138 -14.34 4.40 13.60
CA TYR A 138 -13.82 3.95 12.31
C TYR A 138 -12.47 4.58 11.96
N SER A 139 -12.33 5.91 12.15
CA SER A 139 -11.07 6.62 11.90
C SER A 139 -9.92 6.05 12.75
N LEU A 140 -10.21 5.64 13.99
CA LEU A 140 -9.25 4.97 14.85
C LEU A 140 -8.88 3.58 14.32
N MET A 141 -9.87 2.75 13.99
CA MET A 141 -9.62 1.41 13.42
C MET A 141 -8.79 1.47 12.13
N TRP A 142 -9.04 2.48 11.29
CA TRP A 142 -8.28 2.72 10.07
C TRP A 142 -6.80 3.04 10.36
N SER A 143 -6.54 3.81 11.42
CA SER A 143 -5.18 4.19 11.82
C SER A 143 -4.41 3.02 12.45
N LEU A 144 -5.11 2.15 13.19
CA LEU A 144 -4.50 1.03 13.91
C LEU A 144 -4.08 -0.13 13.01
N ARG A 145 -4.66 -0.28 11.80
CA ARG A 145 -4.37 -1.38 10.86
C ARG A 145 -4.22 -2.75 11.55
N PRO A 146 -5.23 -3.22 12.29
CA PRO A 146 -5.11 -4.34 13.25
C PRO A 146 -4.69 -5.69 12.66
N PHE A 147 -4.73 -5.86 11.34
CA PHE A 147 -4.29 -7.07 10.65
C PHE A 147 -2.92 -6.93 9.99
N VAL A 148 -2.29 -5.76 10.08
CA VAL A 148 -0.99 -5.46 9.47
C VAL A 148 0.04 -5.32 10.56
N GLU A 149 0.97 -6.25 10.58
CA GLU A 149 2.15 -6.27 11.41
C GLU A 149 3.30 -5.58 10.66
N ASP A 150 3.68 -4.39 11.12
CA ASP A 150 4.65 -3.54 10.43
C ASP A 150 6.03 -4.20 10.32
N GLU A 151 6.42 -5.06 11.28
CA GLU A 151 7.69 -5.79 11.23
C GLU A 151 7.78 -6.74 10.04
N ILE A 152 6.70 -7.45 9.71
CA ILE A 152 6.64 -8.39 8.59
C ILE A 152 6.66 -7.61 7.26
N VAL A 153 5.90 -6.51 7.18
CA VAL A 153 5.88 -5.65 5.99
C VAL A 153 7.26 -5.01 5.76
N ASN A 154 7.87 -4.48 6.81
CA ASN A 154 9.23 -3.91 6.74
C ASN A 154 10.26 -4.97 6.37
N ARG A 155 10.12 -6.21 6.87
CA ARG A 155 10.97 -7.32 6.47
C ARG A 155 10.82 -7.61 4.99
N ALA A 156 9.60 -7.65 4.44
CA ALA A 156 9.36 -7.87 3.01
C ALA A 156 9.91 -6.72 2.15
N TRP A 157 9.79 -5.47 2.61
CA TRP A 157 10.27 -4.29 1.89
C TRP A 157 11.78 -4.28 1.63
N LYS A 158 12.58 -4.85 2.55
CA LYS A 158 14.05 -4.96 2.43
C LYS A 158 14.54 -5.87 1.29
N TRP A 159 13.62 -6.54 0.60
CA TRP A 159 13.93 -7.51 -0.45
C TRP A 159 13.48 -7.01 -1.83
N ILE A 160 12.63 -5.97 -1.85
CA ILE A 160 12.19 -5.28 -3.05
C ILE A 160 13.14 -4.12 -3.39
N TYR A 161 13.83 -3.58 -2.37
CA TYR A 161 14.80 -2.48 -2.43
C TYR A 161 16.03 -2.83 -1.58
#